data_AF-A0A6F9A4I6-F1
#
_entry.id   AF-A0A6F9A4I6-F1
#
_cell.length_a   1.000
_cell.length_b   1.000
_cell.length_c   1.000
_cell.angle_alpha   90.00
_cell.angle_beta   90.00
_cell.angle_gamma   90.00
#
_symmetry.space_group_name_H-M   'P 1'
#
loop_
_entity.id
_entity.type
_entity.pdbx_description
1 polymer ?
#
loop_
_entity_poly.entity_id
_entity_poly.type
_entity_poly.pdbx_seq_one_letter_code
_entity_poly.pdbx_strand_id
1 'polypeptide(L)'
;MVQRATQGQEELTTDTVRQLQEAAGAYEQNVWSRQGARRDHHGIWRSHTGKTVGPAKLLRSILREEHEKAHGGWKSVTKSVEKAWWHPHMLDMARETSESCEVCKQYNNKVLDIAKIRYTDYMQALISLVERLSKQVVEVRTPAVETMDENRDILVHSRKWTEPRWEGPFQVKEVSSHSLRVNTSKKDVWCHRTHCAKDKAPGRTLDQVQQDLAAEGEDVM
;
A
#
# COMPACT_ATOMS: atom_id res chain seq x y z
N MET A 1 -25.79 21.49 -19.09
CA MET A 1 -24.72 22.20 -19.81
C MET A 1 -23.45 22.16 -18.98
N VAL A 2 -22.52 21.24 -19.28
CA VAL A 2 -21.10 21.38 -18.93
C VAL A 2 -20.32 20.70 -20.05
N GLN A 3 -19.99 21.48 -21.09
CA GLN A 3 -19.02 21.07 -22.09
C GLN A 3 -17.64 21.22 -21.48
N ARG A 4 -16.90 20.12 -21.29
CA ARG A 4 -15.44 20.17 -21.09
C ARG A 4 -14.78 20.09 -22.45
N ALA A 5 -14.43 21.25 -22.97
CA ALA A 5 -13.46 21.44 -24.04
C ALA A 5 -12.06 21.58 -23.42
N THR A 6 -11.15 20.66 -23.76
CA THR A 6 -9.68 20.71 -23.62
C THR A 6 -9.19 19.33 -24.09
N GLN A 7 -8.26 19.11 -25.02
CA GLN A 7 -7.21 19.93 -25.62
C GLN A 7 -6.84 19.29 -26.96
N GLY A 8 -6.39 20.10 -27.93
CA GLY A 8 -5.92 19.66 -29.23
C GLY A 8 -4.72 18.72 -29.09
N GLN A 9 -4.82 17.53 -29.67
CA GLN A 9 -3.65 16.82 -30.14
C GLN A 9 -3.32 17.42 -31.51
N GLU A 10 -2.25 18.20 -31.58
CA GLU A 10 -1.51 18.44 -32.82
C GLU A 10 -1.26 17.06 -33.45
N GLU A 11 -1.98 16.72 -34.52
CA GLU A 11 -1.61 15.59 -35.36
C GLU A 11 -0.18 15.86 -35.82
N LEU A 12 0.78 15.06 -35.34
CA LEU A 12 2.15 15.07 -35.86
C LEU A 12 2.04 14.85 -37.38
N THR A 13 2.20 15.93 -38.14
CA THR A 13 2.13 15.88 -39.60
C THR A 13 3.12 14.84 -40.11
N THR A 14 2.70 14.06 -41.10
CA THR A 14 3.51 13.00 -41.71
C THR A 14 4.88 13.49 -42.18
N ASP A 15 4.96 14.77 -42.57
CA ASP A 15 6.20 15.47 -42.91
C ASP A 15 7.14 15.65 -41.72
N THR A 16 6.62 15.98 -40.54
CA THR A 16 7.40 16.12 -39.31
C THR A 16 8.00 14.78 -38.89
N VAL A 17 7.22 13.70 -38.99
CA VAL A 17 7.71 12.34 -38.72
C VAL A 17 8.84 11.96 -39.67
N ARG A 18 8.70 12.29 -40.96
CA ARG A 18 9.74 12.03 -41.96
C ARG A 18 11.03 12.77 -41.64
N GLN A 19 10.95 14.07 -41.36
CA GLN A 19 12.11 14.88 -40.99
C GLN A 19 12.83 14.33 -39.75
N LEU A 20 12.07 13.91 -38.73
CA LEU A 20 12.63 13.31 -37.52
C LEU A 20 13.35 12.00 -37.81
N GLN A 21 12.78 11.15 -38.67
CA GLN A 21 13.40 9.88 -39.09
C GLN A 21 14.63 10.09 -39.98
N GLU A 22 14.64 11.12 -40.83
CA GLU A 22 15.78 11.49 -41.66
C GLU A 22 16.94 12.05 -40.84
N ALA A 23 16.63 12.79 -39.76
CA ALA A 23 17.63 13.27 -38.80
C ALA A 23 18.26 12.14 -37.98
N ALA A 24 17.69 10.93 -38.00
CA ALA A 24 18.31 9.75 -37.40
C ALA A 24 19.52 9.29 -38.22
N GLY A 25 20.62 8.99 -37.54
CA GLY A 25 21.88 8.62 -38.20
C GLY A 25 21.74 7.35 -39.05
N ALA A 26 22.56 7.22 -40.08
CA ALA A 26 22.54 6.06 -40.98
C ALA A 26 22.71 4.71 -40.23
N TYR A 27 23.50 4.71 -39.15
CA TYR A 27 23.64 3.54 -38.28
C TYR A 27 22.30 3.12 -37.66
N GLU A 28 21.53 4.09 -37.16
CA GLU A 28 20.25 3.85 -36.51
C GLU A 28 19.22 3.30 -37.50
N GLN A 29 19.16 3.88 -38.70
CA GLN A 29 18.30 3.39 -39.78
C GLN A 29 18.67 1.96 -40.21
N ASN A 30 19.96 1.63 -40.25
CA ASN A 30 20.43 0.27 -40.53
C ASN A 30 19.97 -0.72 -39.45
N VAL A 31 19.97 -0.31 -38.18
CA VAL A 31 19.46 -1.12 -37.07
C VAL A 31 17.96 -1.37 -37.25
N TRP A 32 17.17 -0.36 -37.61
CA TRP A 32 15.74 -0.53 -37.87
C TRP A 32 15.48 -1.52 -39.00
N SER A 33 16.21 -1.39 -40.11
CA SER A 33 16.09 -2.30 -41.25
C SER A 33 16.45 -3.74 -40.90
N ARG A 34 17.54 -3.95 -40.14
CA ARG A 34 17.94 -5.30 -39.67
C ARG A 34 16.90 -5.94 -38.77
N GLN A 35 16.12 -5.13 -38.06
CA GLN A 35 15.03 -5.56 -37.16
C GLN A 35 13.67 -5.61 -37.88
N GLY A 36 13.67 -5.58 -39.21
CA GLY A 36 12.47 -5.80 -40.03
C GLY A 36 11.62 -4.56 -40.28
N ALA A 37 12.08 -3.35 -39.93
CA ALA A 37 11.40 -2.12 -40.32
C ALA A 37 11.60 -1.83 -41.82
N ARG A 38 10.59 -1.24 -42.45
CA ARG A 38 10.59 -0.90 -43.88
C ARG A 38 10.06 0.52 -44.08
N ARG A 39 10.49 1.18 -45.15
CA ARG A 39 9.91 2.47 -45.57
C ARG A 39 8.63 2.24 -46.34
N ASP A 40 7.62 3.02 -46.00
CA ASP A 40 6.34 3.10 -46.69
C ASP A 40 6.44 3.98 -47.95
N HIS A 41 5.39 4.00 -48.78
CA HIS A 41 5.30 4.84 -49.98
C HIS A 41 5.44 6.34 -49.70
N HIS A 42 5.13 6.78 -48.48
CA HIS A 42 5.35 8.15 -48.01
C HIS A 42 6.77 8.43 -47.48
N GLY A 43 7.69 7.46 -47.61
CA GLY A 43 9.08 7.57 -47.15
C GLY A 43 9.28 7.37 -45.63
N ILE A 44 8.20 7.07 -44.89
CA ILE A 44 8.20 6.90 -43.43
C ILE A 44 8.58 5.46 -43.07
N TRP A 45 9.49 5.29 -42.12
CA TRP A 45 9.82 4.00 -41.54
C TRP A 45 8.68 3.47 -40.67
N ARG A 46 8.26 2.25 -40.96
CA ARG A 46 7.28 1.47 -40.19
C ARG A 46 7.88 0.14 -39.76
N SER A 47 7.51 -0.32 -38.57
CA SER A 47 7.88 -1.63 -38.06
C SER A 47 7.20 -2.76 -38.85
N HIS A 48 7.62 -4.00 -38.60
CA HIS A 48 6.92 -5.19 -39.10
C HIS A 48 5.48 -5.33 -38.58
N THR A 49 5.07 -4.54 -37.58
CA THR A 49 3.69 -4.44 -37.07
C THR A 49 2.91 -3.25 -37.62
N GLY A 50 3.52 -2.43 -38.49
CA GLY A 50 2.90 -1.23 -39.07
C GLY A 50 3.02 0.05 -38.22
N LYS A 51 3.58 -0.04 -37.01
CA LYS A 51 3.80 1.09 -36.10
C LYS A 51 4.88 2.03 -36.62
N THR A 52 4.77 3.31 -36.34
CA THR A 52 5.75 4.33 -36.76
C THR A 52 7.07 4.13 -36.01
N VAL A 53 8.19 4.09 -36.74
CA VAL A 53 9.51 3.99 -36.10
C VAL A 53 9.91 5.35 -35.55
N GLY A 54 10.21 5.42 -34.25
CA GLY A 54 10.65 6.65 -33.61
C GLY A 54 12.18 6.71 -33.46
N PRO A 55 12.85 7.83 -33.76
CA PRO A 55 14.26 8.02 -33.43
C PRO A 55 14.51 7.90 -31.93
N ALA A 56 15.65 7.33 -31.54
CA ALA A 56 16.01 7.08 -30.14
C ALA A 56 16.00 8.38 -29.31
N LYS A 57 16.44 9.51 -29.87
CA LYS A 57 16.42 10.82 -29.18
C LYS A 57 14.99 11.27 -28.85
N LEU A 58 14.07 11.14 -29.81
CA LEU A 58 12.66 11.47 -29.63
C LEU A 58 12.04 10.55 -28.58
N LEU A 59 12.25 9.24 -28.72
CA LEU A 59 11.65 8.25 -27.83
C LEU A 59 12.15 8.37 -26.40
N ARG A 60 13.43 8.68 -26.17
CA ARG A 60 13.96 8.96 -24.82
C ARG A 60 13.25 10.16 -24.18
N SER A 61 12.93 11.18 -24.97
CA SER A 61 12.22 12.36 -24.48
C SER A 61 10.77 12.02 -24.12
N ILE A 62 10.05 11.34 -25.02
CA ILE A 62 8.68 10.88 -24.78
C ILE A 62 8.61 9.92 -23.58
N LEU A 63 9.54 8.96 -23.49
CA LEU A 63 9.59 8.01 -22.37
C LEU A 63 9.81 8.73 -21.04
N ARG A 64 10.62 9.79 -21.02
CA ARG A 64 10.84 10.61 -19.82
C ARG A 64 9.56 11.36 -19.43
N GLU A 65 8.93 12.05 -20.36
CA GLU A 65 7.69 12.78 -20.11
C GLU A 65 6.56 11.85 -19.63
N GLU A 66 6.37 10.70 -20.28
CA GLU A 66 5.39 9.70 -19.88
C GLU A 66 5.71 9.08 -18.51
N HIS A 67 7.00 8.90 -18.21
CA HIS A 67 7.44 8.40 -16.90
C HIS A 67 7.20 9.42 -15.80
N GLU A 68 7.47 10.71 -16.03
CA GLU A 68 7.29 11.80 -15.06
C GLU A 68 5.81 12.00 -14.67
N LYS A 69 4.85 11.70 -15.56
CA LYS A 69 3.42 11.84 -15.27
C LYS A 69 2.93 11.01 -14.08
N ALA A 70 3.45 9.79 -13.92
CA ALA A 70 2.92 8.85 -12.95
C ALA A 70 3.99 8.03 -12.21
N HIS A 71 5.28 8.21 -12.54
CA HIS A 71 6.39 7.37 -12.07
C HIS A 71 6.10 5.87 -12.21
N GLY A 72 5.33 5.50 -13.23
CA GLY A 72 4.95 4.13 -13.52
C GLY A 72 6.16 3.30 -13.92
N GLY A 73 6.12 2.00 -13.63
CA GLY A 73 7.21 1.09 -14.00
C GLY A 73 7.49 1.11 -15.51
N TRP A 74 8.77 0.96 -15.88
CA TRP A 74 9.24 1.06 -17.27
C TRP A 74 8.44 0.20 -18.28
N LYS A 75 7.94 -0.97 -17.89
CA LYS A 75 7.07 -1.80 -18.74
C LYS A 75 5.72 -1.15 -19.03
N SER A 76 5.14 -0.45 -18.06
CA SER A 76 3.88 0.28 -18.23
C SER A 76 4.06 1.48 -19.14
N VAL A 77 5.11 2.27 -18.91
CA VAL A 77 5.47 3.42 -19.77
C VAL A 77 5.73 2.94 -21.21
N THR A 78 6.50 1.85 -21.38
CA THR A 78 6.74 1.26 -22.70
C THR A 78 5.43 0.93 -23.41
N LYS A 79 4.48 0.26 -22.73
CA LYS A 79 3.16 -0.05 -23.31
C LYS A 79 2.36 1.18 -23.71
N SER A 80 2.52 2.31 -23.02
CA SER A 80 1.89 3.59 -23.40
C SER A 80 2.46 4.08 -24.72
N VAL A 81 3.79 4.17 -24.82
CA VAL A 81 4.51 4.67 -25.99
C VAL A 81 4.37 3.73 -27.19
N GLU A 82 4.30 2.42 -26.95
CA GLU A 82 4.16 1.39 -27.98
C GLU A 82 2.82 1.46 -28.74
N LYS A 83 1.84 2.23 -28.26
CA LYS A 83 0.58 2.44 -28.99
C LYS A 83 0.77 3.24 -30.27
N ALA A 84 1.69 4.22 -30.25
CA ALA A 84 1.95 5.11 -31.37
C ALA A 84 3.32 4.85 -32.03
N TRP A 85 4.30 4.41 -31.26
CA TRP A 85 5.69 4.33 -31.69
C TRP A 85 6.27 2.93 -31.57
N TRP A 86 7.31 2.65 -32.33
CA TRP A 86 8.12 1.44 -32.22
C TRP A 86 9.61 1.75 -32.36
N HIS A 87 10.43 1.00 -31.63
CA HIS A 87 11.88 1.01 -31.78
C HIS A 87 12.46 -0.30 -31.24
N PRO A 88 13.52 -0.88 -31.84
CA PRO A 88 14.08 -2.16 -31.41
C PRO A 88 14.49 -2.19 -29.93
N HIS A 89 15.07 -1.08 -29.47
CA HIS A 89 15.58 -0.93 -28.10
C HIS A 89 14.64 -0.13 -27.18
N MET A 90 13.33 -0.10 -27.47
CA MET A 90 12.38 0.72 -26.70
C MET A 90 12.31 0.31 -25.22
N LEU A 91 12.33 -0.99 -24.94
CA LEU A 91 12.33 -1.52 -23.58
C LEU A 91 13.59 -1.12 -22.81
N ASP A 92 14.76 -1.14 -23.45
CA ASP A 92 16.03 -0.76 -22.84
C ASP A 92 16.05 0.73 -22.51
N MET A 93 15.59 1.59 -23.43
CA MET A 93 15.47 3.03 -23.20
C MET A 93 14.50 3.36 -22.05
N ALA A 94 13.37 2.66 -21.97
CA ALA A 94 12.40 2.86 -20.89
C ALA A 94 12.98 2.41 -19.54
N ARG A 95 13.71 1.30 -19.53
CA ARG A 95 14.40 0.80 -18.35
C ARG A 95 15.45 1.79 -17.84
N GLU A 96 16.31 2.29 -18.72
CA GLU A 96 17.33 3.31 -18.40
C GLU A 96 16.68 4.57 -17.82
N THR A 97 15.53 4.99 -18.37
CA THR A 97 14.77 6.15 -17.87
C THR A 97 14.27 5.92 -16.44
N SER A 98 13.70 4.75 -16.14
CA SER A 98 13.26 4.44 -14.77
C SER A 98 14.42 4.20 -13.81
N GLU A 99 15.53 3.60 -14.27
CA GLU A 99 16.73 3.38 -13.44
C GLU A 99 17.47 4.67 -13.12
N SER A 100 17.36 5.71 -13.96
CA SER A 100 17.93 7.03 -13.72
C SER A 100 17.00 7.98 -12.95
N CYS A 101 15.73 7.63 -12.74
CA CYS A 101 14.76 8.49 -12.06
C CYS A 101 14.96 8.53 -10.53
N GLU A 102 15.32 9.70 -9.99
CA GLU A 102 15.55 9.89 -8.55
C GLU A 102 14.29 9.68 -7.70
N VAL A 103 13.12 10.09 -8.18
CA VAL A 103 11.85 9.87 -7.48
C VAL A 103 11.58 8.36 -7.36
N CYS A 104 11.72 7.61 -8.45
CA CYS A 104 11.56 6.16 -8.39
C CYS A 104 12.62 5.51 -7.48
N LYS A 105 13.88 5.97 -7.49
CA LYS A 105 14.91 5.45 -6.58
C LYS A 105 14.56 5.68 -5.11
N GLN A 106 13.94 6.83 -4.78
CA GLN A 106 13.59 7.19 -3.41
C GLN A 106 12.38 6.40 -2.88
N TYR A 107 11.38 6.14 -3.73
CA TYR A 107 10.11 5.54 -3.29
C TYR A 107 9.99 4.03 -3.62
N ASN A 108 10.60 3.55 -4.70
CA ASN A 108 10.70 2.11 -4.98
C ASN A 108 11.91 1.54 -4.25
N ASN A 109 11.72 1.31 -2.94
CA ASN A 109 12.62 0.51 -2.15
C ASN A 109 12.70 -0.86 -2.84
N LYS A 110 13.85 -1.17 -3.46
CA LYS A 110 14.09 -2.50 -4.03
C LYS A 110 13.68 -3.51 -2.97
N VAL A 111 12.69 -4.35 -3.30
CA VAL A 111 12.24 -5.42 -2.40
C VAL A 111 13.49 -6.08 -1.88
N LEU A 112 13.64 -6.01 -0.57
CA LEU A 112 14.74 -6.62 0.17
C LEU A 112 14.87 -8.06 -0.36
N ASP A 113 15.95 -8.35 -1.09
CA ASP A 113 16.22 -9.69 -1.60
C ASP A 113 16.62 -10.53 -0.39
N ILE A 114 15.62 -11.13 0.27
CA ILE A 114 15.78 -11.88 1.52
C ILE A 114 16.87 -12.95 1.38
N ALA A 115 17.07 -13.49 0.17
CA ALA A 115 18.11 -14.49 -0.11
C ALA A 115 19.54 -13.91 -0.12
N LYS A 116 19.71 -12.59 -0.30
CA LYS A 116 21.01 -11.90 -0.32
C LYS A 116 21.29 -11.06 0.93
N ILE A 117 20.30 -10.90 1.80
CA ILE A 117 20.41 -10.07 3.00
C ILE A 117 21.06 -10.89 4.11
N ARG A 118 22.21 -10.42 4.60
CA ARG A 118 22.84 -11.04 5.77
C ARG A 118 21.92 -10.81 6.98
N TYR A 119 21.90 -11.74 7.92
CA TYR A 119 21.05 -11.67 9.11
C TYR A 119 21.11 -10.30 9.83
N THR A 120 22.28 -9.66 9.85
CA THR A 120 22.50 -8.32 10.41
C THR A 120 21.69 -7.23 9.70
N ASP A 121 21.64 -7.30 8.38
CA ASP A 121 21.02 -6.29 7.52
C ASP A 121 19.49 -6.44 7.59
N TYR A 122 19.01 -7.67 7.70
CA TYR A 122 17.60 -7.99 7.97
C TYR A 122 17.16 -7.41 9.31
N MET A 123 17.93 -7.67 10.37
CA MET A 123 17.60 -7.19 11.71
C MET A 123 17.63 -5.66 11.79
N GLN A 124 18.60 -5.00 11.15
CA GLN A 124 18.64 -3.53 11.07
C GLN A 124 17.43 -2.94 10.31
N ALA A 125 17.05 -3.53 9.18
CA ALA A 125 15.88 -3.09 8.42
C ALA A 125 14.58 -3.25 9.22
N LEU A 126 14.45 -4.36 9.95
CA LEU A 126 13.30 -4.63 10.81
C LEU A 126 13.23 -3.66 11.99
N ILE A 127 14.35 -3.40 12.67
CA ILE A 127 14.43 -2.41 13.76
C ILE A 127 14.02 -1.02 13.25
N SER A 128 14.55 -0.59 12.10
CA SER A 128 14.20 0.71 11.49
C SER A 128 12.71 0.82 11.12
N LEU A 129 12.09 -0.27 10.66
CA LEU A 129 10.66 -0.30 10.37
C LEU A 129 9.82 -0.15 11.65
N VAL A 130 10.19 -0.88 12.71
CA VAL A 130 9.49 -0.83 14.01
C VAL A 130 9.63 0.53 14.68
N GLU A 131 10.80 1.18 14.60
CA GLU A 131 10.99 2.54 15.11
C GLU A 131 10.08 3.56 14.42
N ARG A 132 9.95 3.48 13.09
CA ARG A 132 9.06 4.36 12.33
C ARG A 132 7.59 4.15 12.72
N LEU A 133 7.17 2.90 12.85
CA LEU A 133 5.81 2.58 13.29
C LEU A 133 5.54 3.07 14.72
N SER A 134 6.51 2.91 15.63
CA SER A 134 6.40 3.37 17.01
C SER A 134 6.20 4.89 17.08
N LYS A 135 6.97 5.66 16.29
CA LYS A 135 6.80 7.12 16.18
C LYS A 135 5.42 7.52 15.68
N GLN A 136 4.90 6.84 14.65
CA GLN A 136 3.55 7.06 14.14
C GLN A 136 2.47 6.74 15.19
N VAL A 137 2.64 5.69 15.98
CA VAL A 137 1.69 5.31 17.04
C VAL A 137 1.73 6.30 18.21
N VAL A 138 2.89 6.90 18.50
CA VAL A 138 3.03 7.95 19.53
C VAL A 138 2.38 9.26 19.08
N GLU A 139 2.55 9.67 17.82
CA GLU A 139 1.92 10.91 17.30
C GLU A 139 0.39 10.82 17.24
N VAL A 140 -0.18 9.62 17.01
CA VAL A 140 -1.64 9.41 16.97
C VAL A 140 -2.26 9.31 18.38
N ARG A 141 -1.44 9.11 19.44
CA ARG A 141 -1.94 9.06 20.83
C ARG A 141 -1.99 10.46 21.44
N THR A 142 -3.15 11.10 21.32
CA THR A 142 -3.64 12.14 22.26
C THR A 142 -3.65 11.63 23.71
N PRO A 143 -3.57 12.53 24.72
CA PRO A 143 -3.17 12.18 26.08
C PRO A 143 -4.06 11.10 26.69
N ALA A 144 -3.40 10.22 27.44
CA ALA A 144 -4.02 9.15 28.20
C ALA A 144 -5.18 9.70 29.03
N VAL A 145 -6.40 9.39 28.60
CA VAL A 145 -7.51 9.27 29.54
C VAL A 145 -7.20 8.03 30.34
N GLU A 146 -6.66 8.22 31.55
CA GLU A 146 -6.70 7.21 32.59
C GLU A 146 -8.17 6.90 32.85
N THR A 147 -8.69 5.88 32.16
CA THR A 147 -9.98 5.31 32.53
C THR A 147 -9.76 4.53 33.81
N MET A 148 -9.94 5.20 34.95
CA MET A 148 -10.30 4.58 36.22
C MET A 148 -11.71 3.96 36.10
N ASP A 149 -11.91 3.05 35.15
CA ASP A 149 -13.16 2.28 35.04
C ASP A 149 -12.89 0.93 35.70
N GLU A 150 -13.23 0.93 36.98
CA GLU A 150 -13.28 -0.14 37.96
C GLU A 150 -13.46 -1.53 37.37
N ASN A 151 -12.77 -2.52 37.96
CA ASN A 151 -12.98 -3.97 37.92
C ASN A 151 -14.31 -4.45 37.30
N ARG A 152 -14.48 -4.31 35.98
CA ARG A 152 -15.65 -4.84 35.29
C ARG A 152 -15.43 -6.30 34.99
N ASP A 153 -16.45 -7.08 35.33
CA ASP A 153 -16.53 -8.48 34.97
C ASP A 153 -16.59 -8.64 33.44
N ILE A 154 -15.75 -9.54 32.91
CA ILE A 154 -15.69 -9.86 31.48
C ILE A 154 -15.97 -11.33 31.20
N LEU A 155 -16.61 -11.59 30.06
CA LEU A 155 -16.79 -12.92 29.51
C LEU A 155 -15.65 -13.23 28.55
N VAL A 156 -15.06 -14.42 28.64
CA VAL A 156 -13.97 -14.88 27.78
C VAL A 156 -14.46 -15.99 26.86
N HIS A 157 -14.15 -15.89 25.57
CA HIS A 157 -14.51 -16.89 24.58
C HIS A 157 -13.68 -18.18 24.74
N SER A 158 -14.33 -19.33 24.96
CA SER A 158 -13.67 -20.63 25.09
C SER A 158 -13.24 -21.17 23.72
N ARG A 159 -11.95 -21.48 23.56
CA ARG A 159 -11.36 -21.90 22.28
C ARG A 159 -11.36 -23.42 22.05
N LYS A 160 -11.95 -24.21 22.94
CA LYS A 160 -11.86 -25.68 22.92
C LYS A 160 -13.02 -26.40 22.22
N TRP A 161 -13.98 -25.70 21.63
CA TRP A 161 -15.18 -26.32 21.06
C TRP A 161 -15.61 -25.68 19.74
N THR A 162 -16.31 -26.46 18.90
CA THR A 162 -16.88 -26.09 17.60
C THR A 162 -18.11 -25.18 17.70
N GLU A 163 -18.65 -24.96 18.89
CA GLU A 163 -19.70 -23.97 19.17
C GLU A 163 -19.16 -22.87 20.10
N PRO A 164 -19.43 -21.58 19.82
CA PRO A 164 -18.92 -20.47 20.60
C PRO A 164 -19.57 -20.47 21.99
N ARG A 165 -18.81 -20.93 22.99
CA ARG A 165 -19.20 -20.89 24.41
C ARG A 165 -18.43 -19.78 25.12
N TRP A 166 -19.16 -18.83 25.68
CA TRP A 166 -18.62 -17.80 26.57
C TRP A 166 -18.49 -18.37 27.99
N GLU A 167 -17.34 -18.18 28.62
CA GLU A 167 -17.05 -18.54 30.01
C GLU A 167 -16.87 -17.25 30.83
N GLY A 168 -17.37 -17.21 32.05
CA GLY A 168 -17.35 -16.02 32.92
C GLY A 168 -18.76 -15.62 33.36
N PRO A 169 -18.94 -14.55 34.13
CA PRO A 169 -18.06 -13.39 34.31
C PRO A 169 -16.75 -13.63 35.09
N PHE A 170 -15.66 -12.97 34.68
CA PHE A 170 -14.38 -12.96 35.39
C PHE A 170 -13.91 -11.55 35.70
N GLN A 171 -13.40 -11.32 36.92
CA GLN A 171 -12.85 -10.03 37.33
C GLN A 171 -11.51 -9.74 36.63
N VAL A 172 -11.39 -8.54 36.07
CA VAL A 172 -10.15 -8.03 35.46
C VAL A 172 -9.26 -7.46 36.55
N LYS A 173 -8.03 -8.00 36.67
CA LYS A 173 -7.01 -7.48 37.60
C LYS A 173 -6.11 -6.43 36.96
N GLU A 174 -5.73 -6.65 35.70
CA GLU A 174 -4.80 -5.78 34.98
C GLU A 174 -5.22 -5.63 33.52
N VAL A 175 -5.11 -4.41 33.01
CA VAL A 175 -5.43 -4.04 31.64
C VAL A 175 -4.15 -3.61 30.93
N SER A 176 -3.78 -4.33 29.88
CA SER A 176 -2.79 -3.87 28.91
C SER A 176 -3.49 -3.41 27.62
N SER A 177 -2.75 -2.78 26.72
CA SER A 177 -3.29 -2.26 25.45
C SER A 177 -4.06 -3.33 24.63
N HIS A 178 -3.62 -4.59 24.65
CA HIS A 178 -4.18 -5.67 23.81
C HIS A 178 -4.64 -6.91 24.61
N SER A 179 -4.30 -7.00 25.89
CA SER A 179 -4.61 -8.17 26.72
C SER A 179 -5.11 -7.76 28.11
N LEU A 180 -5.97 -8.58 28.68
CA LEU A 180 -6.53 -8.44 30.02
C LEU A 180 -6.07 -9.62 30.87
N ARG A 181 -5.67 -9.37 32.11
CA ARG A 181 -5.44 -10.45 33.09
C ARG A 181 -6.72 -10.66 33.89
N VAL A 182 -7.35 -11.82 33.70
CA VAL A 182 -8.58 -12.20 34.40
C VAL A 182 -8.27 -13.17 35.53
N ASN A 183 -9.02 -13.05 36.62
CA ASN A 183 -9.04 -14.06 37.67
C ASN A 183 -10.06 -15.14 37.32
N THR A 184 -9.59 -16.31 36.89
CA THR A 184 -10.42 -17.51 36.81
C THR A 184 -10.36 -18.21 38.17
N SER A 185 -11.43 -18.90 38.60
CA SER A 185 -11.52 -19.60 39.91
C SER A 185 -10.36 -20.57 40.20
N LYS A 186 -9.57 -20.95 39.18
CA LYS A 186 -8.42 -21.84 39.29
C LYS A 186 -7.05 -21.16 39.16
N LYS A 187 -6.96 -20.00 38.48
CA LYS A 187 -5.70 -19.26 38.23
C LYS A 187 -5.93 -17.92 37.53
N ASP A 188 -4.96 -17.03 37.63
CA ASP A 188 -4.90 -15.83 36.81
C ASP A 188 -4.44 -16.17 35.39
N VAL A 189 -5.16 -15.68 34.38
CA VAL A 189 -4.88 -15.97 32.96
C VAL A 189 -4.87 -14.68 32.15
N TRP A 190 -3.92 -14.58 31.22
CA TRP A 190 -3.91 -13.52 30.21
C TRP A 190 -4.78 -13.89 29.01
N CYS A 191 -5.74 -13.03 28.70
CA CYS A 191 -6.65 -13.16 27.58
C CYS A 191 -6.50 -11.97 26.64
N HIS A 192 -6.52 -12.19 25.32
CA HIS A 192 -6.47 -11.12 24.34
C HIS A 192 -7.84 -10.41 24.25
N ARG A 193 -7.86 -9.07 24.13
CA ARG A 193 -9.10 -8.26 24.19
C ARG A 193 -10.16 -8.65 23.16
N THR A 194 -9.76 -9.13 21.98
CA THR A 194 -10.71 -9.59 20.94
C THR A 194 -11.47 -10.86 21.31
N HIS A 195 -11.01 -11.58 22.34
CA HIS A 195 -11.67 -12.78 22.86
C HIS A 195 -12.45 -12.50 24.15
N CYS A 196 -12.65 -11.22 24.49
CA CYS A 196 -13.35 -10.79 25.68
C CYS A 196 -14.58 -9.97 25.29
N ALA A 197 -15.71 -10.21 25.94
CA ALA A 197 -16.90 -9.38 25.86
C ALA A 197 -17.18 -8.76 27.23
N LYS A 198 -17.65 -7.50 27.25
CA LYS A 198 -18.15 -6.88 28.47
C LYS A 198 -19.40 -7.63 28.91
N ASP A 199 -19.51 -7.96 30.19
CA ASP A 199 -20.75 -8.51 30.70
C ASP A 199 -21.88 -7.46 30.57
N LYS A 200 -23.14 -7.92 30.52
CA LYS A 200 -24.29 -7.02 30.52
C LYS A 200 -24.23 -6.25 31.84
N ALA A 201 -24.14 -4.92 31.76
CA ALA A 201 -24.23 -4.07 32.93
C ALA A 201 -25.47 -4.48 33.75
N PRO A 202 -25.37 -4.65 35.07
CA PRO A 202 -26.54 -4.93 35.89
C PRO A 202 -27.56 -3.82 35.63
N GLY A 203 -28.78 -4.19 35.26
CA GLY A 203 -29.86 -3.24 34.96
C GLY A 203 -30.36 -2.49 36.20
N ARG A 204 -29.76 -2.75 37.38
CA ARG A 204 -30.07 -2.11 38.66
C ARG A 204 -28.96 -1.15 39.02
N THR A 205 -29.32 0.08 39.38
CA THR A 205 -28.36 1.09 39.84
C THR A 205 -27.88 0.77 41.26
N LEU A 206 -26.70 1.24 41.64
CA LEU A 206 -26.16 1.10 43.00
C LEU A 206 -27.15 1.63 44.06
N ASP A 207 -27.84 2.71 43.74
CA ASP A 207 -28.86 3.31 44.60
C ASP A 207 -30.00 2.34 44.92
N GLN A 208 -30.46 1.55 43.93
CA GLN A 208 -31.53 0.56 44.12
C GLN A 208 -31.08 -0.60 45.01
N VAL A 209 -29.83 -1.04 44.85
CA VAL A 209 -29.26 -2.12 45.69
C VAL A 209 -29.05 -1.63 47.13
N GLN A 210 -28.64 -0.38 47.32
CA GLN A 210 -28.52 0.23 48.66
C GLN A 210 -29.89 0.41 49.33
N GLN A 211 -30.93 0.73 48.55
CA GLN A 211 -32.30 0.85 49.05
C GLN A 211 -32.87 -0.50 49.50
N ASP A 212 -32.65 -1.57 48.72
CA ASP A 212 -33.08 -2.92 49.06
C ASP A 212 -32.34 -3.43 50.33
N LEU A 213 -31.02 -3.21 50.42
CA LEU A 213 -30.23 -3.57 51.61
C LEU A 213 -30.63 -2.79 52.86
N ALA A 214 -31.07 -1.53 52.71
CA ALA A 214 -31.60 -0.74 53.82
C ALA A 214 -32.99 -1.24 54.26
N ALA A 215 -33.84 -1.65 53.31
CA ALA A 215 -35.18 -2.17 53.58
C ALA A 215 -35.16 -3.56 54.23
N GLU A 216 -34.21 -4.43 53.88
CA GLU A 216 -34.04 -5.74 54.53
C GLU A 216 -33.51 -5.64 55.98
N GLY A 217 -32.98 -4.48 56.37
CA GLY A 217 -32.53 -4.20 57.74
C GLY A 217 -33.62 -3.69 58.69
N GLU A 218 -34.80 -3.32 58.17
CA GLU A 218 -35.91 -2.77 58.98
C GLU A 218 -37.00 -3.80 59.31
N ASP A 219 -36.94 -5.03 58.77
CA ASP A 219 -37.92 -6.10 59.03
C ASP A 219 -37.43 -7.16 60.04
N VAL A 220 -36.51 -6.76 60.92
CA VAL A 220 -36.15 -7.49 62.16
C VAL A 220 -36.18 -6.52 63.34
N MET A 221 -37.36 -6.02 63.68
CA MET A 221 -37.75 -5.65 65.05
C MET A 221 -39.23 -5.93 65.29
#